data_AF-A0A7J9BL61-F1
#
_entry.id   AF-A0A7J9BL61-F1
#
_cell.length_a   1.000
_cell.length_b   1.000
_cell.length_c   1.000
_cell.angle_alpha   90.00
_cell.angle_beta   90.00
_cell.angle_gamma   90.00
#
_symmetry.space_group_name_H-M   'P 1'
#
loop_
_entity.id
_entity.type
_entity.pdbx_description
1 polymer ?
#
loop_
_entity_poly.entity_id
_entity_poly.type
_entity_poly.pdbx_seq_one_letter_code
_entity_poly.pdbx_strand_id
1 'polypeptide(L)'
;MSSFLHQRPIQNPFSNAYPVSPRSSSTSQRPISIFSPTGLIILLSLMVILGVFVPWSGMPVATFSNSKKASSSLSKWRDYTLAEAASFVAKNATLIVCAVSQPYLPFLNNWLISITRQKHQEKVLVIAEDYATLYKVNEKWPGHAVLVPPAIDSQTAHKFGSQGFFNFTSRRPQHLLKILELGYNVMYNDVDMVWLRDPFPYLEGNHDVYFTDDMAAVKALNHSHDLPPPGKKGRTYICSCMIFLRPKDGAKLVMKKWIEELQAQPWSKAKKANDQPAFNWALNKTAGLVDLYLLPQAAFPTGGLYFKNQTWVQQTKGMHVIIHNNYIIGFEKKIKRFQDYGLWLVDDHALDSPLGRL
;
A
#
# COMPACT_ATOMS: atom_id res chain seq x y z
N MET A 1 -34.88 47.16 -13.60
CA MET A 1 -34.97 48.02 -14.79
C MET A 1 -34.24 49.33 -14.51
N SER A 2 -33.36 49.70 -15.45
CA SER A 2 -32.69 50.98 -15.72
C SER A 2 -31.72 51.63 -14.71
N SER A 3 -30.48 51.70 -15.19
CA SER A 3 -29.29 52.46 -14.79
C SER A 3 -29.28 53.90 -15.35
N PHE A 4 -28.18 54.63 -15.03
CA PHE A 4 -27.59 55.85 -15.65
C PHE A 4 -27.91 57.18 -14.94
N LEU A 5 -27.04 58.20 -14.72
CA LEU A 5 -25.64 58.59 -15.07
C LEU A 5 -25.20 59.70 -14.05
N HIS A 6 -23.97 59.72 -13.49
CA HIS A 6 -22.80 60.57 -13.83
C HIS A 6 -22.97 62.11 -13.86
N GLN A 7 -22.20 62.86 -13.03
CA GLN A 7 -21.16 63.85 -13.43
C GLN A 7 -20.55 64.66 -12.25
N ARG A 8 -19.20 64.79 -12.25
CA ARG A 8 -18.34 65.86 -11.65
C ARG A 8 -18.33 67.10 -12.60
N PRO A 9 -17.55 68.22 -12.47
CA PRO A 9 -16.46 68.64 -11.54
C PRO A 9 -16.52 70.15 -11.12
N ILE A 10 -15.48 70.71 -10.47
CA ILE A 10 -14.73 71.95 -10.87
C ILE A 10 -13.62 72.30 -9.84
N GLN A 11 -12.51 72.82 -10.37
CA GLN A 11 -11.21 73.17 -9.74
C GLN A 11 -11.07 74.68 -9.42
N ASN A 12 -9.99 74.99 -8.68
CA ASN A 12 -9.07 76.16 -8.77
C ASN A 12 -9.42 77.47 -8.01
N PRO A 13 -8.48 78.43 -7.77
CA PRO A 13 -6.99 78.44 -7.90
C PRO A 13 -6.17 79.31 -6.86
N PHE A 14 -4.83 79.32 -7.03
CA PHE A 14 -3.77 80.29 -6.59
C PHE A 14 -3.14 80.19 -5.18
N SER A 15 -1.89 79.69 -4.99
CA SER A 15 -0.52 80.33 -5.06
C SER A 15 -0.37 81.64 -4.26
N ASN A 16 0.67 81.94 -3.46
CA ASN A 16 2.07 81.48 -3.30
C ASN A 16 2.63 82.03 -1.96
N ALA A 17 3.66 81.37 -1.39
CA ALA A 17 4.96 81.95 -0.95
C ALA A 17 5.62 81.16 0.21
N TYR A 18 6.77 80.55 -0.08
CA TYR A 18 7.75 79.95 0.85
C TYR A 18 8.48 81.00 1.72
N PRO A 19 9.40 80.65 2.65
CA PRO A 19 9.41 79.55 3.63
C PRO A 19 9.85 80.00 5.05
N VAL A 20 9.53 79.24 6.11
CA VAL A 20 10.27 79.29 7.38
C VAL A 20 10.65 77.86 7.76
N SER A 21 11.96 77.63 7.88
CA SER A 21 12.58 76.37 8.31
C SER A 21 12.02 75.87 9.65
N PRO A 22 11.98 74.54 9.84
CA PRO A 22 12.40 74.00 11.12
C PRO A 22 13.48 72.93 11.01
N ARG A 23 14.41 73.05 11.96
CA ARG A 23 15.44 72.11 12.38
C ARG A 23 14.88 70.71 12.70
N SER A 24 15.54 69.71 12.11
CA SER A 24 15.99 68.44 12.70
C SER A 24 15.11 67.72 13.74
N SER A 25 14.62 66.53 13.38
CA SER A 25 15.17 65.24 13.86
C SER A 25 14.26 64.09 13.42
N SER A 26 14.53 63.49 12.25
CA SER A 26 13.95 62.21 11.89
C SER A 26 14.88 61.09 12.35
N THR A 27 14.47 60.38 13.39
CA THR A 27 15.06 59.11 13.82
C THR A 27 14.69 58.04 12.79
N SER A 28 15.41 58.02 11.67
CA SER A 28 15.36 56.94 10.68
C SER A 28 16.16 55.75 11.25
N GLN A 29 15.49 54.79 11.89
CA GLN A 29 16.09 53.48 12.09
C GLN A 29 16.21 52.79 10.72
N ARG A 30 17.43 52.80 10.14
CA ARG A 30 17.75 51.96 8.99
C ARG A 30 17.96 50.51 9.48
N PRO A 31 17.41 49.50 8.80
CA PRO A 31 17.72 48.12 9.11
C PRO A 31 19.20 47.85 8.79
N ILE A 32 19.89 47.22 9.74
CA ILE A 32 21.28 46.79 9.56
C ILE A 32 21.29 45.70 8.48
N SER A 33 21.83 46.02 7.31
CA SER A 33 22.05 45.04 6.26
C SER A 33 23.24 44.14 6.62
N ILE A 34 22.99 42.83 6.67
CA ILE A 34 23.95 41.77 7.05
C ILE A 34 25.13 41.71 6.06
N PHE A 35 24.99 42.25 4.85
CA PHE A 35 26.02 42.28 3.81
C PHE A 35 26.80 43.59 3.71
N SER A 36 26.65 44.49 4.70
CA SER A 36 27.54 45.64 4.83
C SER A 36 28.92 45.22 5.37
N PRO A 37 30.02 45.94 5.08
CA PRO A 37 31.35 45.63 5.61
C PRO A 37 31.36 45.51 7.14
N THR A 38 30.60 46.36 7.83
CA THR A 38 30.42 46.34 9.28
C THR A 38 29.62 45.12 9.75
N GLY A 39 28.58 44.70 9.01
CA GLY A 39 27.80 43.49 9.29
C GLY A 39 28.62 42.20 9.14
N LEU A 40 29.50 42.15 8.13
CA LEU A 40 30.44 41.06 7.92
C LEU A 40 31.48 40.94 9.04
N ILE A 41 32.00 42.07 9.54
CA ILE A 41 32.93 42.09 10.67
C ILE A 41 32.23 41.61 11.95
N ILE A 42 30.98 42.01 12.19
CA ILE A 42 30.19 41.53 13.35
C ILE A 42 29.92 40.02 13.23
N LEU A 43 29.61 39.51 12.03
CA LEU A 43 29.39 38.09 11.79
C LEU A 43 30.67 37.25 12.01
N LEU A 44 31.81 37.73 11.51
CA LEU A 44 33.12 37.12 11.74
C LEU A 44 33.51 37.14 13.22
N SER A 45 33.24 38.24 13.92
CA SER A 45 33.48 38.36 15.36
C SER A 45 32.63 37.36 16.15
N LEU A 46 31.34 37.22 15.80
CA LEU A 46 30.43 36.23 16.38
C LEU A 46 30.88 34.79 16.10
N MET A 47 31.36 34.49 14.88
CA MET A 47 31.88 33.16 14.54
C MET A 47 33.16 32.82 15.31
N VAL A 48 34.05 33.78 15.53
CA VAL A 48 35.25 33.59 16.36
C VAL A 48 34.87 33.40 17.83
N ILE A 49 33.91 34.19 18.35
CA ILE A 49 33.43 34.03 19.72
C ILE A 49 32.77 32.65 19.92
N LEU A 50 31.90 32.24 18.99
CA LEU A 50 31.22 30.94 19.02
C LEU A 50 32.20 29.77 18.79
N GLY A 51 33.18 29.92 17.91
CA GLY A 51 34.13 28.86 17.57
C GLY A 51 35.24 28.67 18.61
N VAL A 52 35.64 29.72 19.33
CA VAL A 52 36.75 29.68 20.28
C VAL A 52 36.28 29.55 21.74
N PHE A 53 35.17 30.20 22.14
CA PHE A 53 34.74 30.24 23.54
C PHE A 53 33.62 29.24 23.92
N VAL A 54 32.85 28.73 22.95
CA VAL A 54 31.82 27.70 23.23
C VAL A 54 32.42 26.33 23.56
N PRO A 55 33.51 25.85 22.92
CA PRO A 55 34.12 24.58 23.29
C PRO A 55 34.68 24.57 24.72
N TRP A 56 34.97 25.74 25.29
CA TRP A 56 35.62 25.86 26.61
C TRP A 56 34.65 26.15 27.76
N SER A 57 33.38 26.48 27.48
CA SER A 57 32.41 26.90 28.50
C SER A 57 31.48 25.79 29.02
N GLY A 58 31.68 24.52 28.62
CA GLY A 58 30.97 23.38 29.20
C GLY A 58 29.44 23.43 29.08
N MET A 59 28.90 24.29 28.21
CA MET A 59 27.46 24.39 27.94
C MET A 59 27.03 23.21 27.08
N PRO A 60 25.93 22.50 27.41
CA PRO A 60 25.44 21.42 26.57
C PRO A 60 24.92 22.01 25.27
N VAL A 61 25.72 21.90 24.22
CA VAL A 61 25.27 22.20 22.86
C VAL A 61 24.18 21.19 22.55
N ALA A 62 22.92 21.65 22.54
CA ALA A 62 21.81 20.93 21.94
C ALA A 62 22.02 20.88 20.42
N THR A 63 23.00 20.07 20.00
CA THR A 63 23.24 19.72 18.61
C THR A 63 22.25 18.64 18.20
N PHE A 64 21.53 18.91 17.12
CA PHE A 64 20.68 18.02 16.33
C PHE A 64 21.05 16.52 16.46
N SER A 65 20.37 15.79 17.35
CA SER A 65 20.54 14.35 17.59
C SER A 65 19.30 13.53 17.19
N ASN A 66 18.53 14.00 16.21
CA ASN A 66 17.40 13.23 15.68
C ASN A 66 17.81 12.19 14.62
N SER A 67 18.93 12.39 13.90
CA SER A 67 19.35 11.46 12.84
C SER A 67 19.91 10.15 13.38
N LYS A 68 20.65 10.17 14.51
CA LYS A 68 21.19 8.94 15.14
C LYS A 68 20.09 8.06 15.74
N LYS A 69 19.09 8.65 16.40
CA LYS A 69 17.91 7.91 16.90
C LYS A 69 17.03 7.38 15.77
N ALA A 70 16.81 8.14 14.70
CA ALA A 70 16.06 7.66 13.53
C ALA A 70 16.79 6.49 12.85
N SER A 71 18.10 6.63 12.61
CA SER A 71 18.96 5.57 12.05
C SER A 71 18.94 4.29 12.89
N SER A 72 19.09 4.38 14.22
CA SER A 72 19.03 3.21 15.11
C SER A 72 17.62 2.62 15.22
N SER A 73 16.57 3.45 15.08
CA SER A 73 15.19 2.98 15.08
C SER A 73 14.79 2.28 13.79
N LEU A 74 15.41 2.63 12.66
CA LEU A 74 15.18 1.97 11.37
C LEU A 74 15.97 0.66 11.26
N SER A 75 17.18 0.59 11.82
CA SER A 75 17.98 -0.64 11.80
C SER A 75 17.27 -1.81 12.49
N LYS A 76 16.51 -1.56 13.57
CA LYS A 76 15.77 -2.61 14.28
C LYS A 76 14.77 -3.36 13.38
N TRP A 77 14.22 -2.69 12.36
CA TRP A 77 13.26 -3.32 11.45
C TRP A 77 13.93 -4.31 10.50
N ARG A 78 15.25 -4.22 10.29
CA ARG A 78 16.01 -5.23 9.53
C ARG A 78 16.05 -6.57 10.25
N ASP A 79 16.06 -6.53 11.58
CA ASP A 79 16.14 -7.71 12.45
C ASP A 79 14.74 -8.21 12.88
N TYR A 80 13.68 -7.46 12.55
CA TYR A 80 12.30 -7.82 12.87
C TYR A 80 11.88 -9.04 12.05
N THR A 81 11.65 -10.15 12.73
CA THR A 81 11.38 -11.44 12.10
C THR A 81 9.91 -11.60 11.74
N LEU A 82 9.60 -12.51 10.81
CA LEU A 82 8.22 -12.86 10.47
C LEU A 82 7.44 -13.39 11.69
N ALA A 83 8.11 -14.10 12.61
CA ALA A 83 7.49 -14.63 13.82
C ALA A 83 7.08 -13.52 14.79
N GLU A 84 7.98 -12.55 15.03
CA GLU A 84 7.67 -11.38 15.86
C GLU A 84 6.57 -10.53 15.23
N ALA A 85 6.66 -10.27 13.92
CA ALA A 85 5.66 -9.51 13.19
C ALA A 85 4.28 -10.18 13.21
N ALA A 86 4.25 -11.49 13.02
CA ALA A 86 3.01 -12.23 13.06
C ALA A 86 2.38 -12.22 14.46
N SER A 87 3.19 -12.43 15.49
CA SER A 87 2.76 -12.36 16.90
C SER A 87 2.20 -10.98 17.26
N PHE A 88 2.79 -9.90 16.74
CA PHE A 88 2.35 -8.53 16.99
C PHE A 88 0.98 -8.21 16.39
N VAL A 89 0.75 -8.57 15.13
CA VAL A 89 -0.49 -8.19 14.41
C VAL A 89 -1.64 -9.19 14.55
N ALA A 90 -1.36 -10.47 14.86
CA ALA A 90 -2.39 -11.50 14.85
C ALA A 90 -3.48 -11.20 15.88
N LYS A 91 -4.75 -11.23 15.43
CA LYS A 91 -5.92 -11.19 16.33
C LYS A 91 -6.72 -12.45 16.12
N ASN A 92 -7.08 -13.14 17.22
CA ASN A 92 -7.76 -14.44 17.17
C ASN A 92 -7.02 -15.43 16.25
N ALA A 93 -5.69 -15.52 16.43
CA ALA A 93 -4.79 -16.33 15.62
C ALA A 93 -4.91 -16.12 14.10
N THR A 94 -5.29 -14.91 13.65
CA THR A 94 -5.54 -14.62 12.24
C THR A 94 -4.84 -13.34 11.81
N LEU A 95 -4.23 -13.39 10.62
CA LEU A 95 -3.57 -12.26 9.97
C LEU A 95 -4.17 -12.01 8.59
N ILE A 96 -4.10 -10.76 8.14
CA ILE A 96 -4.34 -10.36 6.75
C ILE A 96 -2.99 -9.95 6.18
N VAL A 97 -2.58 -10.52 5.06
CA VAL A 97 -1.23 -10.36 4.52
C VAL A 97 -1.29 -9.89 3.08
N CYS A 98 -0.44 -8.91 2.76
CA CYS A 98 -0.10 -8.56 1.40
C CYS A 98 1.42 -8.56 1.24
N ALA A 99 1.92 -8.82 0.03
CA ALA A 99 3.33 -8.64 -0.30
C ALA A 99 3.45 -7.51 -1.32
N VAL A 100 4.28 -6.49 -1.04
CA VAL A 100 4.41 -5.29 -1.89
C VAL A 100 5.82 -4.69 -1.85
N SER A 101 6.15 -3.99 -2.93
CA SER A 101 7.33 -3.12 -3.06
C SER A 101 6.91 -1.65 -3.16
N GLN A 102 7.88 -0.74 -3.08
CA GLN A 102 7.68 0.69 -2.95
C GLN A 102 6.77 1.28 -4.06
N PRO A 103 6.87 0.87 -5.33
CA PRO A 103 5.99 1.38 -6.38
C PRO A 103 4.49 1.12 -6.12
N TYR A 104 4.15 0.06 -5.38
CA TYR A 104 2.77 -0.32 -5.09
C TYR A 104 2.19 0.37 -3.84
N LEU A 105 2.93 1.26 -3.17
CA LEU A 105 2.45 1.99 -1.99
C LEU A 105 1.11 2.73 -2.21
N PRO A 106 0.81 3.35 -3.38
CA PRO A 106 -0.50 3.96 -3.61
C PRO A 106 -1.65 2.93 -3.58
N PHE A 107 -1.44 1.73 -4.15
CA PHE A 107 -2.42 0.65 -4.08
C PHE A 107 -2.55 0.09 -2.67
N LEU A 108 -1.42 -0.11 -1.96
CA LEU A 108 -1.42 -0.49 -0.55
C LEU A 108 -2.26 0.50 0.27
N ASN A 109 -2.09 1.80 0.03
CA ASN A 109 -2.83 2.84 0.74
C ASN A 109 -4.34 2.72 0.48
N ASN A 110 -4.74 2.57 -0.80
CA ASN A 110 -6.13 2.37 -1.18
C ASN A 110 -6.76 1.13 -0.52
N TRP A 111 -6.04 0.02 -0.56
CA TRP A 111 -6.48 -1.25 0.01
C TRP A 111 -6.60 -1.17 1.54
N LEU A 112 -5.63 -0.56 2.23
CA LEU A 112 -5.68 -0.34 3.68
C LEU A 112 -6.84 0.53 4.13
N ILE A 113 -7.22 1.57 3.37
CA ILE A 113 -8.43 2.35 3.64
C ILE A 113 -9.64 1.42 3.64
N SER A 114 -9.77 0.58 2.61
CA SER A 114 -10.91 -0.33 2.49
C SER A 114 -11.00 -1.32 3.66
N ILE A 115 -9.86 -1.84 4.13
CA ILE A 115 -9.79 -2.73 5.29
C ILE A 115 -10.10 -2.00 6.59
N THR A 116 -9.56 -0.79 6.77
CA THR A 116 -9.75 0.01 7.98
C THR A 116 -11.23 0.35 8.19
N ARG A 117 -11.96 0.61 7.09
CA ARG A 117 -13.41 0.82 7.14
C ARG A 117 -14.19 -0.43 7.58
N GLN A 118 -13.62 -1.62 7.41
CA GLN A 118 -14.15 -2.88 7.97
C GLN A 118 -13.57 -3.22 9.35
N LYS A 119 -12.75 -2.34 9.95
CA LYS A 119 -12.16 -2.47 11.29
C LYS A 119 -11.21 -3.68 11.44
N HIS A 120 -10.52 -4.07 10.37
CA HIS A 120 -9.57 -5.20 10.39
C HIS A 120 -8.10 -4.78 10.25
N GLN A 121 -7.79 -3.49 10.23
CA GLN A 121 -6.44 -2.98 9.97
C GLN A 121 -5.40 -3.52 10.96
N GLU A 122 -5.75 -3.71 12.24
CA GLU A 122 -4.81 -4.23 13.24
C GLU A 122 -4.29 -5.64 12.93
N LYS A 123 -5.00 -6.42 12.10
CA LYS A 123 -4.60 -7.78 11.68
C LYS A 123 -3.65 -7.77 10.49
N VAL A 124 -3.40 -6.62 9.87
CA VAL A 124 -2.68 -6.55 8.61
C VAL A 124 -1.18 -6.60 8.83
N LEU A 125 -0.49 -7.45 8.08
CA LEU A 125 0.96 -7.50 7.97
C LEU A 125 1.38 -7.31 6.52
N VAL A 126 2.18 -6.28 6.29
CA VAL A 126 2.81 -6.01 5.00
C VAL A 126 4.14 -6.76 4.91
N ILE A 127 4.22 -7.75 4.03
CA ILE A 127 5.49 -8.35 3.65
C ILE A 127 6.15 -7.41 2.64
N ALA A 128 7.13 -6.65 3.12
CA ALA A 128 7.90 -5.73 2.31
C ALA A 128 8.93 -6.50 1.46
N GLU A 129 8.90 -6.29 0.15
CA GLU A 129 9.81 -6.94 -0.80
C GLU A 129 11.09 -6.10 -1.04
N ASP A 130 11.10 -4.87 -0.55
CA ASP A 130 12.26 -3.97 -0.53
C ASP A 130 12.37 -3.20 0.81
N TYR A 131 13.57 -2.70 1.11
CA TYR A 131 13.80 -1.95 2.35
C TYR A 131 13.06 -0.61 2.39
N ALA A 132 12.81 0.02 1.23
CA ALA A 132 12.11 1.30 1.18
C ALA A 132 10.67 1.16 1.70
N THR A 133 9.98 0.08 1.34
CA THR A 133 8.65 -0.29 1.81
C THR A 133 8.68 -0.63 3.29
N LEU A 134 9.64 -1.47 3.72
CA LEU A 134 9.81 -1.86 5.12
C LEU A 134 9.89 -0.63 6.03
N TYR A 135 10.76 0.32 5.68
CA TYR A 135 10.93 1.53 6.48
C TYR A 135 9.74 2.47 6.35
N LYS A 136 9.20 2.67 5.14
CA LYS A 136 8.10 3.61 4.95
C LYS A 136 6.84 3.20 5.70
N VAL A 137 6.51 1.92 5.68
CA VAL A 137 5.36 1.39 6.41
C VAL A 137 5.63 1.46 7.91
N ASN A 138 6.77 0.98 8.41
CA ASN A 138 7.04 0.99 9.85
C ASN A 138 7.31 2.40 10.44
N GLU A 139 7.68 3.39 9.63
CA GLU A 139 7.74 4.80 10.05
C GLU A 139 6.35 5.34 10.40
N LYS A 140 5.34 5.01 9.58
CA LYS A 140 3.97 5.51 9.71
C LYS A 140 3.07 4.59 10.54
N TRP A 141 3.33 3.29 10.48
CA TRP A 141 2.55 2.24 11.11
C TRP A 141 3.49 1.16 11.69
N PRO A 142 4.13 1.45 12.85
CA PRO A 142 5.16 0.61 13.43
C PRO A 142 4.69 -0.82 13.71
N GLY A 143 5.51 -1.82 13.34
CA GLY A 143 5.28 -3.24 13.60
C GLY A 143 4.44 -3.96 12.54
N HIS A 144 3.87 -3.22 11.57
CA HIS A 144 3.00 -3.75 10.53
C HIS A 144 3.71 -4.07 9.21
N ALA A 145 5.03 -3.89 9.12
CA ALA A 145 5.81 -4.38 8.00
C ALA A 145 7.00 -5.24 8.42
N VAL A 146 7.24 -6.30 7.65
CA VAL A 146 8.38 -7.21 7.81
C VAL A 146 9.00 -7.50 6.46
N LEU A 147 10.31 -7.67 6.41
CA LEU A 147 11.01 -8.14 5.22
C LEU A 147 11.54 -9.55 5.49
N VAL A 148 11.21 -10.48 4.60
CA VAL A 148 11.75 -11.85 4.67
C VAL A 148 12.89 -11.96 3.66
N PRO A 149 14.15 -12.15 4.08
CA PRO A 149 15.27 -12.21 3.14
C PRO A 149 15.14 -13.35 2.10
N PRO A 150 15.73 -13.20 0.91
CA PRO A 150 16.47 -12.02 0.44
C PRO A 150 15.55 -10.85 0.08
N ALA A 151 16.01 -9.61 0.32
CA ALA A 151 15.38 -8.39 -0.18
C ALA A 151 15.64 -8.26 -1.69
N ILE A 152 14.65 -7.82 -2.47
CA ILE A 152 14.84 -7.47 -3.87
C ILE A 152 14.88 -5.94 -3.92
N ASP A 153 16.07 -5.34 -3.97
CA ASP A 153 16.20 -3.89 -4.16
C ASP A 153 15.80 -3.53 -5.61
N SER A 154 14.50 -3.46 -5.89
CA SER A 154 13.97 -2.93 -7.14
C SER A 154 13.07 -1.74 -6.86
N GLN A 155 13.56 -0.55 -7.19
CA GLN A 155 12.79 0.70 -7.12
C GLN A 155 11.75 0.84 -8.25
N THR A 156 11.61 -0.18 -9.11
CA THR A 156 10.77 -0.13 -10.32
C THR A 156 9.69 -1.19 -10.29
N ALA A 157 8.45 -0.82 -10.60
CA ALA A 157 7.34 -1.76 -10.72
C ALA A 157 7.62 -2.80 -11.82
N HIS A 158 7.45 -4.07 -11.50
CA HIS A 158 7.65 -5.14 -12.47
C HIS A 158 6.44 -5.31 -13.38
N LYS A 159 6.68 -5.34 -14.70
CA LYS A 159 5.62 -5.58 -15.69
C LYS A 159 5.10 -7.01 -15.59
N PHE A 160 3.79 -7.20 -15.73
CA PHE A 160 3.17 -8.53 -15.76
C PHE A 160 3.85 -9.46 -16.79
N GLY A 161 4.16 -10.69 -16.36
CA GLY A 161 4.85 -11.70 -17.18
C GLY A 161 6.36 -11.51 -17.33
N SER A 162 6.95 -10.47 -16.72
CA SER A 162 8.41 -10.30 -16.64
C SER A 162 9.04 -11.24 -15.61
N GLN A 163 10.36 -11.41 -15.70
CA GLN A 163 11.12 -12.19 -14.71
C GLN A 163 11.04 -11.57 -13.31
N GLY A 164 11.14 -10.24 -13.20
CA GLY A 164 11.00 -9.54 -11.92
C GLY A 164 9.63 -9.77 -11.28
N PHE A 165 8.56 -9.76 -12.09
CA PHE A 165 7.21 -10.05 -11.60
C PHE A 165 7.09 -11.50 -11.10
N PHE A 166 7.68 -12.46 -11.82
CA PHE A 166 7.71 -13.85 -11.38
C PHE A 166 8.53 -14.03 -10.09
N ASN A 167 9.70 -13.41 -9.98
CA ASN A 167 10.54 -13.49 -8.77
C ASN A 167 9.81 -12.93 -7.55
N PHE A 168 9.00 -11.89 -7.74
CA PHE A 168 8.14 -11.31 -6.71
C PHE A 168 7.01 -12.27 -6.31
N THR A 169 6.19 -12.74 -7.26
CA THR A 169 5.00 -13.53 -6.90
C THR A 169 5.33 -14.98 -6.51
N SER A 170 6.44 -15.55 -6.99
CA SER A 170 6.84 -16.93 -6.67
C SER A 170 7.24 -17.15 -5.20
N ARG A 171 7.53 -16.08 -4.45
CA ARG A 171 7.87 -16.15 -3.02
C ARG A 171 6.63 -16.25 -2.13
N ARG A 172 5.46 -15.83 -2.63
CA ARG A 172 4.18 -15.85 -1.93
C ARG A 172 3.90 -17.18 -1.20
N PRO A 173 3.95 -18.37 -1.84
CA PRO A 173 3.64 -19.61 -1.12
C PRO A 173 4.62 -19.92 0.02
N GLN A 174 5.89 -19.49 -0.07
CA GLN A 174 6.84 -19.65 1.02
C GLN A 174 6.50 -18.76 2.22
N HIS A 175 6.08 -17.52 1.97
CA HIS A 175 5.62 -16.63 3.02
C HIS A 175 4.38 -17.18 3.73
N LEU A 176 3.38 -17.62 2.96
CA LEU A 176 2.16 -18.21 3.50
C LEU A 176 2.46 -19.49 4.27
N LEU A 177 3.29 -20.39 3.73
CA LEU A 177 3.67 -21.63 4.43
C LEU A 177 4.33 -21.35 5.79
N LYS A 178 5.27 -20.40 5.87
CA LYS A 178 5.92 -20.04 7.14
C LYS A 178 4.90 -19.52 8.16
N ILE A 179 3.91 -18.74 7.74
CA ILE A 179 2.84 -18.25 8.64
C ILE A 179 1.97 -19.42 9.13
N LEU A 180 1.64 -20.38 8.27
CA LEU A 180 0.91 -21.58 8.65
C LEU A 180 1.71 -22.47 9.62
N GLU A 181 3.02 -22.55 9.44
CA GLU A 181 3.94 -23.29 10.32
C GLU A 181 4.08 -22.63 11.70
N LEU A 182 3.91 -21.31 11.78
CA LEU A 182 3.80 -20.56 13.04
C LEU A 182 2.44 -20.75 13.75
N GLY A 183 1.48 -21.45 13.14
CA GLY A 183 0.19 -21.77 13.75
C GLY A 183 -0.91 -20.73 13.54
N TYR A 184 -0.75 -19.80 12.58
CA TYR A 184 -1.75 -18.77 12.32
C TYR A 184 -2.62 -19.06 11.10
N ASN A 185 -3.88 -18.62 11.14
CA ASN A 185 -4.69 -18.46 9.94
C ASN A 185 -4.20 -17.21 9.17
N VAL A 186 -4.25 -17.26 7.84
CA VAL A 186 -3.81 -16.15 7.00
C VAL A 186 -4.76 -15.89 5.85
N MET A 187 -5.20 -14.64 5.70
CA MET A 187 -5.85 -14.13 4.50
C MET A 187 -4.83 -13.38 3.64
N TYR A 188 -4.42 -13.96 2.52
CA TYR A 188 -3.62 -13.24 1.53
C TYR A 188 -4.51 -12.41 0.60
N ASN A 189 -4.13 -11.17 0.31
CA ASN A 189 -4.75 -10.31 -0.71
C ASN A 189 -3.66 -9.59 -1.53
N ASP A 190 -3.89 -9.46 -2.84
CA ASP A 190 -3.21 -8.45 -3.65
C ASP A 190 -3.76 -7.05 -3.30
N VAL A 191 -2.92 -6.02 -3.40
CA VAL A 191 -3.26 -4.64 -3.01
C VAL A 191 -4.09 -3.89 -4.05
N ASP A 192 -4.36 -4.48 -5.20
CA ASP A 192 -5.30 -3.95 -6.19
C ASP A 192 -6.71 -4.55 -6.01
N MET A 193 -7.09 -4.78 -4.75
CA MET A 193 -8.43 -5.15 -4.33
C MET A 193 -9.06 -4.07 -3.47
N VAL A 194 -10.39 -4.07 -3.34
CA VAL A 194 -11.13 -3.16 -2.45
C VAL A 194 -12.18 -3.94 -1.67
N TRP A 195 -12.13 -3.81 -0.34
CA TRP A 195 -13.12 -4.39 0.57
C TRP A 195 -14.32 -3.45 0.68
N LEU A 196 -15.46 -3.88 0.18
CA LEU A 196 -16.74 -3.22 0.38
C LEU A 196 -17.42 -3.65 1.68
N ARG A 197 -17.15 -4.88 2.14
CA ARG A 197 -17.68 -5.45 3.38
C ARG A 197 -16.66 -6.39 4.03
N ASP A 198 -16.95 -6.79 5.26
CA ASP A 198 -16.20 -7.83 5.97
C ASP A 198 -16.30 -9.18 5.23
N PRO A 199 -15.17 -9.79 4.80
CA PRO A 199 -15.15 -11.09 4.14
C PRO A 199 -15.19 -12.28 5.10
N PHE A 200 -14.89 -12.10 6.39
CA PHE A 200 -14.84 -13.21 7.35
C PHE A 200 -16.16 -13.99 7.49
N PRO A 201 -17.36 -13.36 7.42
CA PRO A 201 -18.62 -14.10 7.41
C PRO A 201 -18.79 -15.10 6.27
N TYR A 202 -18.05 -14.94 5.16
CA TYR A 202 -18.11 -15.85 4.00
C TYR A 202 -17.13 -17.03 4.10
N LEU A 203 -16.29 -17.06 5.15
CA LEU A 203 -15.40 -18.18 5.44
C LEU A 203 -16.16 -19.26 6.23
N GLU A 204 -17.28 -19.70 5.68
CA GLU A 204 -18.16 -20.69 6.28
C GLU A 204 -17.46 -22.04 6.45
N GLY A 205 -17.89 -22.82 7.45
CA GLY A 205 -17.26 -24.10 7.75
C GLY A 205 -15.83 -23.98 8.30
N ASN A 206 -15.08 -25.08 8.22
CA ASN A 206 -13.72 -25.17 8.74
C ASN A 206 -12.78 -25.73 7.67
N HIS A 207 -12.87 -25.24 6.44
CA HIS A 207 -12.08 -25.74 5.31
C HIS A 207 -10.60 -25.37 5.45
N ASP A 208 -9.72 -26.13 4.79
CA ASP A 208 -8.27 -25.89 4.85
C ASP A 208 -7.90 -24.63 4.06
N VAL A 209 -8.48 -24.50 2.87
CA VAL A 209 -8.17 -23.43 1.90
C VAL A 209 -9.45 -22.86 1.31
N TYR A 210 -9.57 -21.54 1.32
CA TYR A 210 -10.60 -20.79 0.61
C TYR A 210 -9.96 -19.96 -0.49
N PHE A 211 -10.57 -19.94 -1.67
CA PHE A 211 -10.05 -19.21 -2.83
C PHE A 211 -11.17 -18.63 -3.68
N THR A 212 -10.82 -17.69 -4.55
CA THR A 212 -11.77 -17.04 -5.47
C THR A 212 -11.58 -17.54 -6.90
N ASP A 213 -12.66 -17.57 -7.66
CA ASP A 213 -12.59 -17.90 -9.09
C ASP A 213 -11.75 -16.85 -9.85
N ASP A 214 -11.06 -17.25 -10.91
CA ASP A 214 -10.45 -16.33 -11.87
C ASP A 214 -11.26 -16.21 -13.16
N MET A 215 -12.34 -16.97 -13.35
CA MET A 215 -13.17 -16.91 -14.56
C MET A 215 -14.15 -15.72 -14.55
N ALA A 216 -14.36 -15.12 -15.73
CA ALA A 216 -15.36 -14.08 -15.95
C ALA A 216 -16.75 -14.62 -16.36
N ALA A 217 -16.87 -15.93 -16.57
CA ALA A 217 -18.13 -16.56 -16.90
C ALA A 217 -19.06 -16.53 -15.67
N VAL A 218 -20.29 -16.08 -15.87
CA VAL A 218 -21.29 -15.99 -14.80
C VAL A 218 -21.64 -17.40 -14.30
N LYS A 219 -21.56 -17.59 -12.98
CA LYS A 219 -22.06 -18.77 -12.29
C LYS A 219 -23.44 -18.49 -11.68
N ALA A 220 -24.22 -19.55 -11.48
CA ALA A 220 -25.44 -19.46 -10.67
C ALA A 220 -25.10 -18.99 -9.25
N LEU A 221 -26.01 -18.26 -8.58
CA LEU A 221 -25.75 -17.72 -7.24
C LEU A 221 -25.46 -18.80 -6.19
N ASN A 222 -26.03 -19.99 -6.37
CA ASN A 222 -25.84 -21.18 -5.54
C ASN A 222 -24.90 -22.21 -6.19
N HIS A 223 -23.91 -21.75 -6.95
CA HIS A 223 -22.93 -22.65 -7.56
C HIS A 223 -22.19 -23.48 -6.49
N SER A 224 -21.70 -24.67 -6.87
CA SER A 224 -20.89 -25.49 -5.97
C SER A 224 -19.66 -24.72 -5.46
N HIS A 225 -19.28 -25.01 -4.22
CA HIS A 225 -18.04 -24.56 -3.58
C HIS A 225 -16.85 -25.49 -3.84
N ASP A 226 -17.05 -26.57 -4.61
CA ASP A 226 -15.96 -27.47 -4.98
C ASP A 226 -14.95 -26.78 -5.90
N LEU A 227 -13.74 -27.34 -5.95
CA LEU A 227 -12.76 -26.96 -6.96
C LEU A 227 -13.33 -27.21 -8.37
N PRO A 228 -13.41 -26.17 -9.24
CA PRO A 228 -13.91 -26.37 -10.59
C PRO A 228 -13.03 -27.35 -11.38
N PRO A 229 -13.64 -28.15 -12.28
CA PRO A 229 -12.89 -29.10 -13.09
C PRO A 229 -11.83 -28.38 -13.95
N PRO A 230 -10.72 -29.05 -14.28
CA PRO A 230 -9.72 -28.48 -15.15
C PRO A 230 -10.30 -28.06 -16.50
N GLY A 231 -9.90 -26.90 -17.01
CA GLY A 231 -10.28 -26.47 -18.35
C GLY A 231 -9.32 -26.98 -19.43
N LYS A 232 -9.36 -26.35 -20.62
CA LYS A 232 -8.64 -26.82 -21.82
C LYS A 232 -7.13 -27.02 -21.65
N LYS A 233 -6.50 -26.31 -20.70
CA LYS A 233 -5.05 -26.43 -20.42
C LYS A 233 -4.72 -27.49 -19.36
N GLY A 234 -5.68 -28.36 -19.01
CA GLY A 234 -5.48 -29.43 -18.03
C GLY A 234 -5.42 -28.97 -16.57
N ARG A 235 -5.66 -27.68 -16.31
CA ARG A 235 -5.70 -27.09 -14.96
C ARG A 235 -6.96 -26.27 -14.75
N THR A 236 -7.31 -26.07 -13.49
CA THR A 236 -8.36 -25.16 -13.06
C THR A 236 -7.95 -23.69 -13.26
N TYR A 237 -8.91 -22.77 -13.03
CA TYR A 237 -8.77 -21.32 -13.23
C TYR A 237 -9.20 -20.56 -11.97
N ILE A 238 -8.46 -20.78 -10.90
CA ILE A 238 -8.57 -20.12 -9.61
C ILE A 238 -7.57 -18.98 -9.52
N CYS A 239 -8.02 -17.89 -8.89
CA CYS A 239 -7.22 -16.70 -8.69
C CYS A 239 -6.24 -16.92 -7.52
N SER A 240 -4.97 -16.54 -7.68
CA SER A 240 -3.98 -16.62 -6.59
C SER A 240 -3.92 -15.36 -5.73
N CYS A 241 -4.75 -14.36 -6.04
CA CYS A 241 -4.68 -13.01 -5.46
C CYS A 241 -5.50 -12.85 -4.18
N MET A 242 -6.47 -13.73 -3.90
CA MET A 242 -7.14 -13.83 -2.60
C MET A 242 -7.21 -15.29 -2.17
N ILE A 243 -6.61 -15.59 -1.02
CA ILE A 243 -6.59 -16.95 -0.46
C ILE A 243 -6.73 -16.84 1.06
N PHE A 244 -7.64 -17.58 1.67
CA PHE A 244 -7.64 -17.79 3.12
C PHE A 244 -7.17 -19.20 3.44
N LEU A 245 -6.24 -19.31 4.38
CA LEU A 245 -5.58 -20.57 4.75
C LEU A 245 -5.67 -20.76 6.26
N ARG A 246 -6.06 -21.96 6.69
CA ARG A 246 -5.97 -22.38 8.08
C ARG A 246 -4.64 -23.13 8.31
N PRO A 247 -4.04 -23.12 9.52
CA PRO A 247 -2.75 -23.76 9.81
C PRO A 247 -2.82 -25.30 9.88
N LYS A 248 -3.62 -25.91 9.00
CA LYS A 248 -3.86 -27.34 8.88
C LYS A 248 -2.91 -27.98 7.87
N ASP A 249 -2.78 -29.29 7.95
CA ASP A 249 -1.85 -30.05 7.10
C ASP A 249 -2.24 -29.96 5.62
N GLY A 250 -3.53 -29.93 5.29
CA GLY A 250 -4.00 -29.76 3.92
C GLY A 250 -3.60 -28.41 3.31
N ALA A 251 -3.77 -27.30 4.04
CA ALA A 251 -3.33 -25.98 3.57
C ALA A 251 -1.82 -25.91 3.38
N LYS A 252 -1.05 -26.47 4.34
CA LYS A 252 0.42 -26.59 4.23
C LYS A 252 0.82 -27.44 3.02
N LEU A 253 0.09 -28.52 2.74
CA LEU A 253 0.31 -29.38 1.57
C LEU A 253 0.10 -28.61 0.26
N VAL A 254 -0.96 -27.82 0.14
CA VAL A 254 -1.19 -26.97 -1.05
C VAL A 254 -0.04 -25.99 -1.25
N MET A 255 0.43 -25.32 -0.18
CA MET A 255 1.56 -24.39 -0.28
C MET A 255 2.85 -25.10 -0.70
N LYS A 256 3.15 -26.27 -0.13
CA LYS A 256 4.32 -27.09 -0.52
C LYS A 256 4.25 -27.50 -1.99
N LYS A 257 3.09 -27.98 -2.47
CA LYS A 257 2.92 -28.33 -3.88
C LYS A 257 3.03 -27.11 -4.79
N TRP A 258 2.53 -25.94 -4.37
CA TRP A 258 2.69 -24.71 -5.15
C TRP A 258 4.18 -24.32 -5.29
N ILE A 259 4.97 -24.44 -4.23
CA ILE A 259 6.43 -24.23 -4.28
C ILE A 259 7.08 -25.20 -5.28
N GLU A 260 6.73 -26.49 -5.23
CA GLU A 260 7.27 -27.50 -6.16
C GLU A 260 6.88 -27.19 -7.61
N GLU A 261 5.64 -26.78 -7.88
CA GLU A 261 5.19 -26.41 -9.23
C GLU A 261 5.95 -25.20 -9.79
N LEU A 262 6.23 -24.21 -8.93
CA LEU A 262 7.05 -23.05 -9.29
C LEU A 262 8.50 -23.45 -9.61
N GLN A 263 9.08 -24.36 -8.84
CA GLN A 263 10.44 -24.86 -9.06
C GLN A 263 10.54 -25.71 -10.34
N ALA A 264 9.52 -26.52 -10.64
CA ALA A 264 9.44 -27.32 -11.86
C ALA A 264 9.26 -26.47 -13.13
N GLN A 265 8.78 -25.23 -12.97
CA GLN A 265 8.48 -24.32 -14.08
C GLN A 265 9.30 -23.02 -13.96
N PRO A 266 10.64 -23.09 -14.07
CA PRO A 266 11.47 -21.90 -13.96
C PRO A 266 11.12 -20.91 -15.07
N TRP A 267 11.13 -19.62 -14.71
CA TRP A 267 10.83 -18.58 -15.67
C TRP A 267 11.85 -18.55 -16.81
N SER A 268 11.35 -18.40 -18.04
CA SER A 268 12.15 -18.09 -19.22
C SER A 268 11.38 -17.16 -20.15
N LYS A 269 12.08 -16.44 -21.04
CA LYS A 269 11.44 -15.56 -22.04
C LYS A 269 10.41 -16.29 -22.90
N ALA A 270 10.64 -17.58 -23.18
CA ALA A 270 9.75 -18.42 -23.96
C ALA A 270 8.53 -18.89 -23.16
N LYS A 271 8.73 -19.32 -21.89
CA LYS A 271 7.66 -19.92 -21.07
C LYS A 271 6.82 -18.88 -20.32
N LYS A 272 7.42 -17.74 -19.94
CA LYS A 272 6.81 -16.68 -19.12
C LYS A 272 6.05 -17.25 -17.92
N ALA A 273 6.74 -18.08 -17.11
CA ALA A 273 6.16 -18.73 -15.94
C ALA A 273 5.49 -17.71 -15.02
N ASN A 274 4.47 -18.14 -14.28
CA ASN A 274 3.64 -17.30 -13.45
C ASN A 274 3.17 -18.12 -12.24
N ASP A 275 2.94 -17.46 -11.11
CA ASP A 275 2.53 -18.11 -9.87
C ASP A 275 1.13 -18.70 -9.93
N GLN A 276 0.18 -18.04 -10.60
CA GLN A 276 -1.21 -18.48 -10.62
C GLN A 276 -1.38 -19.82 -11.36
N PRO A 277 -0.80 -20.06 -12.55
CA PRO A 277 -0.80 -21.39 -13.15
C PRO A 277 -0.22 -22.48 -12.24
N ALA A 278 0.88 -22.21 -11.54
CA ALA A 278 1.48 -23.15 -10.59
C ALA A 278 0.56 -23.43 -9.40
N PHE A 279 -0.12 -22.40 -8.87
CA PHE A 279 -1.13 -22.55 -7.82
C PHE A 279 -2.27 -23.48 -8.28
N ASN A 280 -2.76 -23.27 -9.49
CA ASN A 280 -3.82 -24.09 -10.07
C ASN A 280 -3.41 -25.56 -10.21
N TRP A 281 -2.18 -25.83 -10.65
CA TRP A 281 -1.64 -27.20 -10.69
C TRP A 281 -1.56 -27.81 -9.28
N ALA A 282 -1.13 -27.05 -8.28
CA ALA A 282 -1.09 -27.50 -6.90
C ALA A 282 -2.49 -27.86 -6.36
N LEU A 283 -3.50 -27.02 -6.63
CA LEU A 283 -4.90 -27.32 -6.29
C LEU A 283 -5.39 -28.59 -6.98
N ASN A 284 -5.11 -28.75 -8.28
CA ASN A 284 -5.52 -29.97 -9.01
C ASN A 284 -4.84 -31.23 -8.47
N LYS A 285 -3.55 -31.18 -8.11
CA LYS A 285 -2.80 -32.33 -7.55
C LYS A 285 -3.18 -32.68 -6.11
N THR A 286 -3.84 -31.76 -5.41
CA THR A 286 -4.29 -31.95 -4.03
C THR A 286 -5.82 -32.13 -3.93
N ALA A 287 -6.52 -32.09 -5.06
CA ALA A 287 -7.95 -32.32 -5.12
C ALA A 287 -8.29 -33.72 -4.58
N GLY A 288 -9.29 -33.78 -3.67
CA GLY A 288 -9.66 -35.01 -2.97
C GLY A 288 -8.76 -35.39 -1.78
N LEU A 289 -7.63 -34.68 -1.58
CA LEU A 289 -6.75 -34.86 -0.42
C LEU A 289 -6.86 -33.71 0.59
N VAL A 290 -7.32 -32.54 0.14
CA VAL A 290 -7.40 -31.30 0.91
C VAL A 290 -8.82 -30.78 0.89
N ASP A 291 -9.27 -30.21 2.01
CA ASP A 291 -10.58 -29.58 2.11
C ASP A 291 -10.55 -28.16 1.51
N LEU A 292 -11.08 -28.04 0.30
CA LEU A 292 -11.02 -26.85 -0.54
C LEU A 292 -12.40 -26.19 -0.63
N TYR A 293 -12.43 -24.85 -0.59
CA TYR A 293 -13.68 -24.10 -0.68
C TYR A 293 -13.57 -22.90 -1.64
N LEU A 294 -14.35 -22.95 -2.72
CA LEU A 294 -14.51 -21.87 -3.68
C LEU A 294 -15.50 -20.84 -3.13
N LEU A 295 -15.05 -19.61 -2.91
CA LEU A 295 -15.90 -18.52 -2.43
C LEU A 295 -16.97 -18.12 -3.47
N PRO A 296 -18.16 -17.63 -3.03
CA PRO A 296 -19.22 -17.21 -3.94
C PRO A 296 -18.78 -16.13 -4.92
N GLN A 297 -18.99 -16.35 -6.22
CA GLN A 297 -18.58 -15.40 -7.27
C GLN A 297 -19.28 -14.03 -7.13
N ALA A 298 -20.52 -14.00 -6.63
CA ALA A 298 -21.25 -12.75 -6.39
C ALA A 298 -20.63 -11.90 -5.27
N ALA A 299 -19.99 -12.54 -4.29
CA ALA A 299 -19.30 -11.85 -3.19
C ALA A 299 -17.86 -11.47 -3.58
N PHE A 300 -17.18 -12.31 -4.35
CA PHE A 300 -15.77 -12.14 -4.71
C PHE A 300 -15.56 -12.16 -6.24
N PRO A 301 -16.14 -11.19 -6.99
CA PRO A 301 -16.03 -11.19 -8.44
C PRO A 301 -14.63 -10.84 -8.91
N THR A 302 -14.25 -11.45 -10.03
CA THR A 302 -13.11 -10.98 -10.81
C THR A 302 -13.43 -9.63 -11.44
N GLY A 303 -12.39 -8.83 -11.68
CA GLY A 303 -12.51 -7.61 -12.47
C GLY A 303 -12.92 -7.87 -13.93
N GLY A 304 -12.65 -9.08 -14.44
CA GLY A 304 -13.14 -9.51 -15.75
C GLY A 304 -14.66 -9.60 -15.82
N LEU A 305 -15.31 -9.96 -14.71
CA LEU A 305 -16.76 -10.00 -14.57
C LEU A 305 -17.33 -8.64 -14.15
N TYR A 306 -16.85 -8.10 -13.02
CA TYR A 306 -17.40 -6.88 -12.42
C TYR A 306 -17.32 -5.67 -13.35
N PHE A 307 -16.17 -5.42 -13.99
CA PHE A 307 -15.98 -4.22 -14.83
C PHE A 307 -16.49 -4.37 -16.27
N LYS A 308 -16.94 -5.56 -16.68
CA LYS A 308 -17.38 -5.80 -18.08
C LYS A 308 -18.84 -6.20 -18.22
N ASN A 309 -19.49 -6.67 -17.15
CA ASN A 309 -20.87 -7.14 -17.19
C ASN A 309 -21.77 -6.28 -16.29
N GLN A 310 -22.24 -5.15 -16.81
CA GLN A 310 -23.08 -4.20 -16.05
C GLN A 310 -24.40 -4.82 -15.61
N THR A 311 -25.04 -5.64 -16.46
CA THR A 311 -26.30 -6.33 -16.12
C THR A 311 -26.11 -7.22 -14.90
N TRP A 312 -25.04 -8.02 -14.87
CA TRP A 312 -24.72 -8.88 -13.74
C TRP A 312 -24.44 -8.07 -12.46
N VAL A 313 -23.70 -6.96 -12.55
CA VAL A 313 -23.43 -6.08 -11.41
C VAL A 313 -24.71 -5.50 -10.83
N GLN A 314 -25.67 -5.10 -11.67
CA GLN A 314 -26.96 -4.60 -11.19
C GLN A 314 -27.79 -5.70 -10.54
N GLN A 315 -27.82 -6.90 -11.13
CA GLN A 315 -28.54 -8.05 -10.58
C GLN A 315 -27.97 -8.54 -9.25
N THR A 316 -26.66 -8.38 -9.04
CA THR A 316 -25.94 -8.78 -7.82
C THR A 316 -25.62 -7.58 -6.92
N LYS A 317 -26.30 -6.45 -7.13
CA LYS A 317 -26.05 -5.21 -6.39
C LYS A 317 -26.21 -5.45 -4.89
N GLY A 318 -25.19 -5.05 -4.14
CA GLY A 318 -25.18 -5.25 -2.70
C GLY A 318 -24.88 -6.69 -2.28
N MET A 319 -24.33 -7.53 -3.15
CA MET A 319 -23.73 -8.82 -2.77
C MET A 319 -22.20 -8.77 -2.73
N HIS A 320 -21.58 -7.81 -3.42
CA HIS A 320 -20.12 -7.70 -3.55
C HIS A 320 -19.44 -7.39 -2.21
N VAL A 321 -18.36 -8.12 -1.91
CA VAL A 321 -17.60 -8.05 -0.65
C VAL A 321 -16.19 -7.56 -0.93
N ILE A 322 -15.48 -8.20 -1.87
CA ILE A 322 -14.16 -7.77 -2.34
C ILE A 322 -14.20 -7.69 -3.86
N ILE A 323 -13.82 -6.53 -4.41
CA ILE A 323 -13.67 -6.33 -5.86
C ILE A 323 -12.20 -6.36 -6.21
N HIS A 324 -11.84 -7.17 -7.21
CA HIS A 324 -10.46 -7.30 -7.68
C HIS A 324 -10.22 -6.53 -8.99
N ASN A 325 -9.17 -5.72 -9.06
CA ASN A 325 -8.75 -4.97 -10.24
C ASN A 325 -7.95 -5.82 -11.25
N ASN A 326 -8.16 -7.13 -11.36
CA ASN A 326 -7.54 -7.97 -12.40
C ASN A 326 -8.21 -7.79 -13.78
N TYR A 327 -7.72 -8.51 -14.81
CA TYR A 327 -8.15 -8.35 -16.22
C TYR A 327 -7.82 -6.99 -16.87
N ILE A 328 -6.88 -6.24 -16.29
CA ILE A 328 -6.30 -5.02 -16.85
C ILE A 328 -4.81 -4.96 -16.49
N ILE A 329 -4.00 -4.37 -17.37
CA ILE A 329 -2.54 -4.26 -17.21
C ILE A 329 -2.15 -2.78 -17.21
N GLY A 330 -1.26 -2.38 -16.30
CA GLY A 330 -0.74 -1.02 -16.17
C GLY A 330 -1.27 -0.32 -14.93
N PHE A 331 -0.39 0.39 -14.22
CA PHE A 331 -0.70 1.07 -12.95
C PHE A 331 -1.74 2.17 -13.16
N GLU A 332 -1.48 3.05 -14.12
CA GLU A 332 -2.32 4.21 -14.42
C GLU A 332 -3.71 3.78 -14.86
N LYS A 333 -3.79 2.70 -15.66
CA LYS A 333 -5.07 2.12 -16.10
C LYS A 333 -5.85 1.50 -14.94
N LYS A 334 -5.17 0.84 -14.00
CA LYS A 334 -5.79 0.28 -12.79
C LYS A 334 -6.32 1.38 -11.87
N ILE A 335 -5.51 2.42 -11.62
CA ILE A 335 -5.92 3.59 -10.82
C ILE A 335 -7.12 4.26 -11.47
N LYS A 336 -7.01 4.60 -12.76
CA LYS A 336 -8.13 5.21 -13.50
C LYS A 336 -9.40 4.36 -13.43
N ARG A 337 -9.31 3.05 -13.61
CA ARG A 337 -10.50 2.17 -13.50
C ARG A 337 -11.11 2.20 -12.11
N PHE A 338 -10.31 2.24 -11.05
CA PHE A 338 -10.84 2.39 -9.71
C PHE A 338 -11.46 3.78 -9.49
N GLN A 339 -10.88 4.86 -10.01
CA GLN A 339 -11.46 6.21 -9.95
C GLN A 339 -12.81 6.25 -10.69
N ASP A 340 -12.87 5.75 -11.92
CA ASP A 340 -14.07 5.73 -12.77
C ASP A 340 -15.24 4.96 -12.12
N TYR A 341 -14.95 4.06 -11.17
CA TYR A 341 -15.94 3.24 -10.46
C TYR A 341 -16.11 3.61 -8.97
N GLY A 342 -15.48 4.70 -8.50
CA GLY A 342 -15.56 5.12 -7.09
C GLY A 342 -14.89 4.15 -6.10
N LEU A 343 -13.92 3.37 -6.56
CA LEU A 343 -13.15 2.39 -5.79
C LEU A 343 -11.72 2.87 -5.47
N TRP A 344 -11.35 4.07 -5.93
CA TRP A 344 -10.10 4.72 -5.56
C TRP A 344 -10.35 5.68 -4.39
N LEU A 345 -10.28 5.13 -3.18
CA LEU A 345 -10.61 5.77 -1.92
C LEU A 345 -9.55 6.77 -1.45
N VAL A 346 -8.32 6.70 -1.97
CA VAL A 346 -7.22 7.57 -1.54
C VAL A 346 -7.54 9.05 -1.75
N ASP A 347 -8.26 9.39 -2.82
CA ASP A 347 -8.57 10.78 -3.16
C ASP A 347 -9.43 11.46 -2.07
N ASP A 348 -10.38 10.73 -1.48
CA ASP A 348 -11.34 11.26 -0.51
C ASP A 348 -11.11 10.82 0.95
N HIS A 349 -10.43 9.69 1.15
CA HIS A 349 -10.38 8.98 2.43
C HIS A 349 -8.95 8.64 2.89
N ALA A 350 -7.93 9.35 2.39
CA ALA A 350 -6.52 9.08 2.77
C ALA A 350 -6.25 9.08 4.29
N LEU A 351 -7.04 9.81 5.09
CA LEU A 351 -6.88 9.87 6.55
C LEU A 351 -7.39 8.62 7.27
N ASP A 352 -8.22 7.80 6.62
CA ASP A 352 -8.64 6.50 7.15
C ASP A 352 -7.50 5.48 7.10
N SER A 353 -6.47 5.72 6.27
CA SER A 353 -5.32 4.82 6.19
C SER A 353 -4.39 4.98 7.39
N PRO A 354 -3.89 3.88 7.98
CA PRO A 354 -2.77 3.92 8.93
C PRO A 354 -1.50 4.55 8.34
N LEU A 355 -1.37 4.62 7.01
CA LEU A 355 -0.25 5.26 6.33
C LEU A 355 -0.49 6.76 6.06
N GLY A 356 -1.71 7.25 6.31
CA GLY A 356 -2.14 8.61 6.00
C GLY A 356 -2.01 8.95 4.52
N ARG A 357 -1.69 10.22 4.24
CA ARG A 357 -1.37 10.68 2.88
C ARG A 357 0.03 10.17 2.50
N LEU A 358 0.08 9.34 1.46
CA LEU A 358 1.29 8.80 0.82
C LEU A 358 1.42 9.35 -0.59
#